data_AF-A0A924NKL3-F1
#
_entry.id   AF-A0A924NKL3-F1
#
_cell.length_a   1.000
_cell.length_b   1.000
_cell.length_c   1.000
_cell.angle_alpha   90.00
_cell.angle_beta   90.00
_cell.angle_gamma   90.00
#
_symmetry.space_group_name_H-M   'P 1'
#
loop_
_entity.id
_entity.type
_entity.pdbx_description
1 polymer ?
#
loop_
_entity_poly.entity_id
_entity_poly.type
_entity_poly.pdbx_seq_one_letter_code
_entity_poly.pdbx_strand_id
1 'polypeptide(L)'
;RDVFGGSFCFDPFALYAAGVLQNPNVVVMGDVGKGKALALGTPVPTPAGWSTMGALRVGDWLFDETGRPCRVTHAFAVQTGRPCRRVTFSDGTHVVADADHLWSGHRDGTPADLGREVLTTDGVGKLLADGTGFTLGVGGRLHPSGSQVLHAVTPGDPVRVEAVTPQGSVSVRCVAVDSPSSLFLVGAGCVPTHNSSLVKSLLLRQMAFGRRAFVADVKGEYGALAAAVGGTPIRLGPGLSARLNPLDPGPDTSLLPAGEVTGRQLRLLVALARTALGRGVAPVEHAALGLALTAVTGTPAPPGTATTLEENGRPPSHPRGVGRDGGRIPTLPQVVGALLTPTPDAAATVRMPAPELAGASRDVALVMLRMCSGDLAGMFDGPTSVEVDFTGPLVVLDLADIYAHNQAALPLVMACATAWLQSALLAPGAGQRFVVMEEAWALLAHPGTARWLQASWKLARAWGVSNLAVLHRLSDLSAAGDDGSATEKLARGLLADAGTRVVYAQPPGEVPGTKAMLGLTGPEAELLPTLARGVGLWKVAGRSFVVAHHLGEMERPLVDTDARMVPR
;
A
#
# COMPACT_ATOMS: atom_id res chain seq x y z
N ARG A 1 -2.83 -4.02 21.72
CA ARG A 1 -2.87 -3.36 23.05
C ARG A 1 -2.13 -2.03 22.93
N ASP A 2 -2.44 -1.03 23.74
CA ASP A 2 -1.47 0.08 23.90
C ASP A 2 -0.21 -0.43 24.63
N VAL A 3 0.86 0.36 24.61
CA VAL A 3 2.13 0.03 25.30
C VAL A 3 2.04 0.02 26.83
N PHE A 4 0.91 0.46 27.41
CA PHE A 4 0.64 0.38 28.85
C PHE A 4 -0.17 -0.88 29.21
N GLY A 5 -0.39 -1.78 28.25
CA GLY A 5 -1.12 -3.05 28.41
C GLY A 5 -2.63 -2.95 28.19
N GLY A 6 -3.16 -1.74 27.93
CA GLY A 6 -4.58 -1.48 27.75
C GLY A 6 -5.17 -2.08 26.47
N SER A 7 -6.47 -2.36 26.50
CA SER A 7 -7.23 -2.75 25.32
C SER A 7 -7.40 -1.55 24.38
N PHE A 8 -6.75 -1.60 23.22
CA PHE A 8 -6.92 -0.60 22.17
C PHE A 8 -7.94 -1.10 21.14
N CYS A 9 -9.12 -0.50 21.13
CA CYS A 9 -10.23 -0.85 20.24
C CYS A 9 -10.42 0.25 19.19
N PHE A 10 -10.49 -0.13 17.91
CA PHE A 10 -10.62 0.81 16.80
C PHE A 10 -11.66 0.33 15.78
N ASP A 11 -12.69 1.15 15.59
CA ASP A 11 -13.62 1.11 14.45
C ASP A 11 -13.83 2.57 14.00
N PRO A 12 -13.43 2.96 12.78
CA PRO A 12 -13.56 4.34 12.32
C PRO A 12 -15.02 4.77 12.18
N PHE A 13 -15.96 3.84 11.96
CA PHE A 13 -17.39 4.12 11.87
C PHE A 13 -18.01 4.37 13.23
N ALA A 14 -17.66 3.55 14.24
CA ALA A 14 -18.10 3.77 15.62
C ALA A 14 -17.53 5.07 16.20
N LEU A 15 -16.24 5.35 15.97
CA LEU A 15 -15.60 6.59 16.40
C LEU A 15 -16.15 7.83 15.68
N TYR A 16 -16.56 7.70 14.41
CA TYR A 16 -17.25 8.76 13.68
C TYR A 16 -18.67 9.01 14.22
N ALA A 17 -19.43 7.94 14.46
CA ALA A 17 -20.78 8.03 15.05
C ALA A 17 -20.78 8.63 16.47
N ALA A 18 -19.71 8.37 17.25
CA ALA A 18 -19.50 8.96 18.56
C ALA A 18 -18.95 10.41 18.52
N GLY A 19 -18.77 11.01 17.33
CA GLY A 19 -18.24 12.36 17.17
C GLY A 19 -16.73 12.52 17.45
N VAL A 20 -16.02 11.43 17.74
CA VAL A 20 -14.58 11.43 18.02
C VAL A 20 -13.79 11.68 16.73
N LEU A 21 -14.17 11.02 15.63
CA LEU A 21 -13.61 11.27 14.31
C LEU A 21 -14.51 12.24 13.52
N GLN A 22 -13.87 13.21 12.84
CA GLN A 22 -14.53 14.07 11.84
C GLN A 22 -14.45 13.48 10.42
N ASN A 23 -13.59 12.47 10.22
CA ASN A 23 -13.39 11.76 8.95
C ASN A 23 -13.06 10.28 9.24
N PRO A 24 -13.77 9.30 8.65
CA PRO A 24 -13.49 7.88 8.85
C PRO A 24 -12.28 7.35 8.04
N ASN A 25 -11.68 8.14 7.14
CA ASN A 25 -10.55 7.68 6.32
C ASN A 25 -9.27 7.43 7.15
N VAL A 26 -8.51 6.42 6.74
CA VAL A 26 -7.32 5.89 7.39
C VAL A 26 -6.13 5.93 6.43
N VAL A 27 -4.95 6.27 6.96
CA VAL A 27 -3.66 6.09 6.29
C VAL A 27 -2.82 5.11 7.10
N VAL A 28 -2.23 4.12 6.43
CA VAL A 28 -1.26 3.20 7.02
C VAL A 28 0.08 3.38 6.31
N MET A 29 1.14 3.60 7.08
CA MET A 29 2.50 3.79 6.58
C MET A 29 3.47 2.84 7.28
N GLY A 30 4.37 2.18 6.53
CA GLY A 30 5.40 1.31 7.10
C GLY A 30 6.35 0.72 6.07
N ASP A 31 7.66 0.82 6.32
CA ASP A 31 8.68 0.41 5.34
C ASP A 31 8.71 -1.11 5.09
N VAL A 32 8.95 -1.52 3.84
CA VAL A 32 9.08 -2.93 3.45
C VAL A 32 10.55 -3.29 3.23
N GLY A 33 11.09 -4.06 4.16
CA GLY A 33 12.26 -4.91 3.89
C GLY A 33 13.63 -4.23 3.86
N LYS A 34 13.80 -2.99 4.33
CA LYS A 34 15.12 -2.33 4.44
C LYS A 34 15.55 -2.14 5.89
N GLY A 35 16.48 -3.00 6.32
CA GLY A 35 17.06 -3.04 7.67
C GLY A 35 17.86 -4.32 7.95
N LYS A 36 18.38 -4.97 6.90
CA LYS A 36 19.01 -6.30 6.94
C LYS A 36 20.40 -6.35 6.28
N ALA A 37 20.94 -5.21 5.85
CA ALA A 37 22.24 -5.16 5.17
C ALA A 37 23.39 -5.45 6.15
N LEU A 38 24.35 -6.26 5.70
CA LEU A 38 25.52 -6.70 6.45
C LEU A 38 26.79 -6.51 5.62
N ALA A 39 27.94 -6.37 6.28
CA ALA A 39 29.23 -6.33 5.60
C ALA A 39 29.41 -7.55 4.67
N LEU A 40 30.02 -7.37 3.50
CA LEU A 40 30.23 -8.47 2.54
C LEU A 40 30.99 -9.66 3.15
N GLY A 41 31.88 -9.40 4.12
CA GLY A 41 32.64 -10.43 4.83
C GLY A 41 31.91 -11.11 5.99
N THR A 42 30.67 -10.71 6.33
CA THR A 42 29.93 -11.33 7.45
C THR A 42 29.70 -12.82 7.16
N PRO A 43 30.13 -13.74 8.06
CA PRO A 43 29.92 -15.17 7.89
C PRO A 43 28.44 -15.53 7.91
N VAL A 44 28.08 -16.49 7.06
CA VAL A 44 26.72 -17.03 6.94
C VAL A 44 26.82 -18.55 6.94
N PRO A 45 26.15 -19.26 7.87
CA PRO A 45 26.17 -20.72 7.89
C PRO A 45 25.30 -21.27 6.76
N THR A 46 25.83 -22.26 6.05
CA THR A 46 25.16 -23.00 4.97
C THR A 46 25.23 -24.50 5.27
N PRO A 47 24.36 -25.35 4.69
CA PRO A 47 24.49 -26.80 4.82
C PRO A 47 25.86 -27.35 4.37
N ALA A 48 26.55 -26.65 3.46
CA ALA A 48 27.86 -27.02 2.94
C ALA A 48 29.05 -26.43 3.73
N GLY A 49 28.81 -25.78 4.88
CA GLY A 49 29.83 -25.08 5.68
C GLY A 49 29.60 -23.57 5.74
N TRP A 50 30.66 -22.78 5.98
CA TRP A 50 30.55 -21.33 6.07
C TRP A 50 30.70 -20.64 4.71
N SER A 51 29.79 -19.70 4.43
CA SER A 51 29.89 -18.74 3.32
C SER A 51 29.98 -17.30 3.86
N THR A 52 29.96 -16.30 2.98
CA THR A 52 29.92 -14.87 3.36
C THR A 52 28.85 -14.12 2.58
N MET A 53 28.29 -13.05 3.17
CA MET A 53 27.24 -12.22 2.55
C MET A 53 27.57 -11.69 1.14
N GLY A 54 28.86 -11.49 0.83
CA GLY A 54 29.32 -11.10 -0.50
C GLY A 54 29.36 -12.25 -1.51
N ALA A 55 29.63 -13.48 -1.05
CA ALA A 55 29.71 -14.67 -1.90
C ALA A 55 28.33 -15.16 -2.35
N LEU A 56 27.27 -14.91 -1.55
CA LEU A 56 25.93 -15.44 -1.78
C LEU A 56 25.33 -15.05 -3.14
N ARG A 57 24.73 -16.04 -3.80
CA ARG A 57 24.00 -15.94 -5.06
C ARG A 57 22.59 -16.52 -4.92
N VAL A 58 21.72 -16.16 -5.85
CA VAL A 58 20.38 -16.77 -5.96
C VAL A 58 20.54 -18.28 -6.21
N GLY A 59 19.88 -19.08 -5.38
CA GLY A 59 19.98 -20.54 -5.36
C GLY A 59 20.85 -21.12 -4.24
N ASP A 60 21.69 -20.33 -3.58
CA ASP A 60 22.54 -20.80 -2.47
C ASP A 60 21.70 -21.17 -1.24
N TRP A 61 22.10 -22.19 -0.49
CA TRP A 61 21.39 -22.62 0.73
C TRP A 61 21.95 -21.96 1.99
N LEU A 62 21.08 -21.46 2.86
CA LEU A 62 21.35 -20.93 4.20
C LEU A 62 20.54 -21.72 5.25
N PHE A 63 20.59 -21.30 6.50
CA PHE A 63 19.62 -21.72 7.54
C PHE A 63 18.65 -20.58 7.89
N ASP A 64 17.40 -20.91 8.22
CA ASP A 64 16.37 -19.99 8.73
C ASP A 64 16.48 -19.76 10.25
N GLU A 65 15.69 -18.84 10.83
CA GLU A 65 15.71 -18.50 12.26
C GLU A 65 15.37 -19.67 13.21
N THR A 66 14.85 -20.78 12.67
CA THR A 66 14.56 -22.03 13.39
C THR A 66 15.65 -23.09 13.20
N GLY A 67 16.69 -22.79 12.42
CA GLY A 67 17.81 -23.68 12.13
C GLY A 67 17.58 -24.65 10.97
N ARG A 68 16.55 -24.44 10.13
CA ARG A 68 16.22 -25.30 8.98
C ARG A 68 16.82 -24.76 7.67
N PRO A 69 17.21 -25.61 6.71
CA PRO A 69 17.72 -25.13 5.43
C PRO A 69 16.68 -24.33 4.62
N CYS A 70 17.09 -23.18 4.10
CA CYS A 70 16.35 -22.33 3.16
C CYS A 70 17.27 -21.89 2.01
N ARG A 71 16.75 -21.38 0.90
CA ARG A 71 17.51 -20.91 -0.27
C ARG A 71 17.44 -19.41 -0.43
N VAL A 72 18.52 -18.81 -0.93
CA VAL A 72 18.56 -17.42 -1.38
C VAL A 72 17.69 -17.26 -2.63
N THR A 73 16.60 -16.49 -2.52
CA THR A 73 15.69 -16.17 -3.63
C THR A 73 16.08 -14.89 -4.37
N HIS A 74 16.72 -13.95 -3.68
CA HIS A 74 17.21 -12.71 -4.27
C HIS A 74 18.51 -12.24 -3.59
N ALA A 75 19.40 -11.63 -4.35
CA ALA A 75 20.69 -11.15 -3.83
C ALA A 75 20.97 -9.73 -4.34
N PHE A 76 20.56 -8.73 -3.55
CA PHE A 76 20.50 -7.31 -3.92
C PHE A 76 21.86 -6.72 -4.31
N ALA A 77 21.87 -5.55 -4.96
CA ALA A 77 23.11 -4.84 -5.28
C ALA A 77 23.93 -4.49 -4.01
N VAL A 78 25.25 -4.44 -4.17
CA VAL A 78 26.17 -3.98 -3.11
C VAL A 78 25.96 -2.48 -2.88
N GLN A 79 25.87 -2.09 -1.61
CA GLN A 79 25.69 -0.72 -1.16
C GLN A 79 26.99 -0.23 -0.48
N THR A 80 27.32 1.04 -0.67
CA THR A 80 28.52 1.69 -0.14
C THR A 80 28.16 3.04 0.50
N GLY A 81 29.08 3.62 1.28
CA GLY A 81 28.87 4.93 1.92
C GLY A 81 27.89 4.94 3.10
N ARG A 82 27.55 3.78 3.67
CA ARG A 82 26.56 3.65 4.75
C ARG A 82 27.22 3.61 6.14
N PRO A 83 26.64 4.24 7.18
CA PRO A 83 27.17 4.19 8.54
C PRO A 83 27.12 2.76 9.07
N CYS A 84 28.28 2.21 9.42
CA CYS A 84 28.40 0.86 9.96
C CYS A 84 28.75 0.86 11.45
N ARG A 85 28.47 -0.25 12.11
CA ARG A 85 28.85 -0.53 13.49
C ARG A 85 29.46 -1.92 13.60
N ARG A 86 30.36 -2.08 14.56
CA ARG A 86 30.81 -3.38 15.05
C ARG A 86 29.98 -3.72 16.29
N VAL A 87 29.26 -4.82 16.23
CA VAL A 87 28.49 -5.38 17.33
C VAL A 87 29.29 -6.54 17.91
N THR A 88 29.64 -6.46 19.19
CA THR A 88 30.41 -7.49 19.92
C THR A 88 29.50 -8.19 20.92
N PHE A 89 29.66 -9.50 21.03
CA PHE A 89 28.79 -10.38 21.80
C PHE A 89 29.51 -11.03 22.99
N SER A 90 28.75 -11.50 23.98
CA SER A 90 29.26 -12.10 25.22
C SER A 90 29.96 -13.45 25.03
N ASP A 91 29.81 -14.09 23.86
CA ASP A 91 30.55 -15.27 23.44
C ASP A 91 31.92 -14.93 22.79
N GLY A 92 32.27 -13.63 22.73
CA GLY A 92 33.49 -13.12 22.11
C GLY A 92 33.41 -12.94 20.59
N THR A 93 32.29 -13.32 19.95
CA THR A 93 32.08 -13.11 18.51
C THR A 93 31.71 -11.65 18.21
N HIS A 94 31.78 -11.25 16.94
CA HIS A 94 31.34 -9.94 16.50
C HIS A 94 30.82 -9.96 15.06
N VAL A 95 29.91 -9.03 14.76
CA VAL A 95 29.36 -8.80 13.42
C VAL A 95 29.50 -7.33 13.05
N VAL A 96 29.83 -7.07 11.78
CA VAL A 96 29.78 -5.70 11.22
C VAL A 96 28.46 -5.54 10.48
N ALA A 97 27.64 -4.64 10.99
CA ALA A 97 26.30 -4.39 10.51
C ALA A 97 26.10 -2.92 10.17
N ASP A 98 25.10 -2.66 9.32
CA ASP A 98 24.62 -1.31 9.11
C ASP A 98 24.02 -0.71 10.41
N ALA A 99 24.07 0.61 10.58
CA ALA A 99 23.47 1.29 11.74
C ALA A 99 21.96 0.98 11.89
N ASP A 100 21.26 0.78 10.77
CA ASP A 100 19.84 0.43 10.72
C ASP A 100 19.58 -1.09 10.69
N HIS A 101 20.60 -1.95 10.87
CA HIS A 101 20.40 -3.40 10.92
C HIS A 101 19.60 -3.80 12.16
N LEU A 102 18.60 -4.68 12.01
CA LEU A 102 17.64 -5.01 13.05
C LEU A 102 18.05 -6.25 13.88
N TRP A 103 18.00 -6.12 15.21
CA TRP A 103 18.42 -7.09 16.22
C TRP A 103 17.24 -7.50 17.10
N SER A 104 16.92 -8.80 17.22
CA SER A 104 15.82 -9.27 18.07
C SER A 104 16.29 -9.99 19.32
N GLY A 105 15.94 -9.40 20.46
CA GLY A 105 16.35 -9.84 21.78
C GLY A 105 15.34 -9.41 22.84
N HIS A 106 15.81 -9.32 24.08
CA HIS A 106 15.09 -8.77 25.21
C HIS A 106 16.04 -7.88 26.01
N ARG A 107 15.50 -6.93 26.77
CA ARG A 107 16.32 -6.12 27.68
C ARG A 107 16.63 -6.93 28.93
N ASP A 108 17.85 -6.85 29.41
CA ASP A 108 18.25 -7.52 30.64
C ASP A 108 17.33 -7.06 31.79
N GLY A 109 16.72 -8.02 32.50
CA GLY A 109 15.76 -7.75 33.58
C GLY A 109 14.29 -7.57 33.16
N THR A 110 13.94 -7.65 31.87
CA THR A 110 12.52 -7.71 31.46
C THR A 110 11.89 -9.11 31.70
N PRO A 111 10.69 -9.18 32.29
CA PRO A 111 9.91 -10.42 32.38
C PRO A 111 9.68 -11.11 31.02
N ALA A 112 9.80 -12.45 31.01
CA ALA A 112 9.79 -13.26 29.79
C ALA A 112 8.45 -13.24 29.01
N ASP A 113 7.36 -12.82 29.65
CA ASP A 113 6.02 -12.68 29.07
C ASP A 113 5.82 -11.38 28.26
N LEU A 114 6.73 -10.40 28.36
CA LEU A 114 6.68 -9.17 27.56
C LEU A 114 7.18 -9.35 26.11
N GLY A 115 7.78 -10.50 25.78
CA GLY A 115 8.15 -10.88 24.42
C GLY A 115 9.47 -10.27 23.91
N ARG A 116 9.87 -10.70 22.70
CA ARG A 116 11.11 -10.23 22.04
C ARG A 116 10.91 -8.82 21.46
N GLU A 117 11.78 -7.90 21.83
CA GLU A 117 11.93 -6.59 21.20
C GLU A 117 12.77 -6.70 19.91
N VAL A 118 12.64 -5.72 19.01
CA VAL A 118 13.52 -5.57 17.84
C VAL A 118 14.07 -4.14 17.82
N LEU A 119 15.40 -4.00 17.83
CA LEU A 119 16.10 -2.71 17.84
C LEU A 119 17.04 -2.59 16.64
N THR A 120 17.27 -1.38 16.11
CA THR A 120 18.37 -1.15 15.15
C THR A 120 19.74 -1.29 15.84
N THR A 121 20.83 -1.43 15.10
CA THR A 121 22.18 -1.50 15.68
C THR A 121 22.49 -0.27 16.53
N ASP A 122 22.13 0.92 16.04
CA ASP A 122 22.25 2.16 16.83
C ASP A 122 21.26 2.22 18.00
N GLY A 123 20.10 1.56 17.89
CA GLY A 123 19.16 1.37 19.00
C GLY A 123 19.75 0.51 20.13
N VAL A 124 20.39 -0.62 19.79
CA VAL A 124 21.14 -1.45 20.76
C VAL A 124 22.33 -0.67 21.34
N GLY A 125 23.04 0.11 20.53
CA GLY A 125 24.16 0.93 21.01
C GLY A 125 23.73 2.00 22.03
N LYS A 126 22.59 2.66 21.80
CA LYS A 126 21.99 3.59 22.77
C LYS A 126 21.58 2.88 24.06
N LEU A 127 20.91 1.73 23.94
CA LEU A 127 20.48 0.92 25.09
C LEU A 127 21.66 0.59 26.04
N LEU A 128 22.78 0.15 25.46
CA LEU A 128 24.00 -0.18 26.22
C LEU A 128 24.66 1.06 26.82
N ALA A 129 24.65 2.20 26.13
CA ALA A 129 25.14 3.48 26.66
C ALA A 129 24.29 3.98 27.85
N ASP A 130 22.98 3.70 27.84
CA ASP A 130 22.05 3.97 28.93
C ASP A 130 22.16 2.92 30.07
N GLY A 131 23.15 2.03 30.03
CA GLY A 131 23.42 1.01 31.05
C GLY A 131 22.48 -0.19 31.03
N THR A 132 21.60 -0.31 30.04
CA THR A 132 20.64 -1.41 29.90
C THR A 132 21.19 -2.45 28.92
N GLY A 133 21.35 -3.69 29.36
CA GLY A 133 21.84 -4.77 28.49
C GLY A 133 20.79 -5.28 27.51
N PHE A 134 21.25 -5.85 26.39
CA PHE A 134 20.39 -6.48 25.38
C PHE A 134 20.84 -7.92 25.14
N THR A 135 19.92 -8.87 25.31
CA THR A 135 20.21 -10.30 25.14
C THR A 135 19.43 -10.85 23.93
N LEU A 136 20.16 -11.29 22.91
CA LEU A 136 19.60 -11.88 21.68
C LEU A 136 19.12 -13.30 21.94
N GLY A 137 17.92 -13.62 21.42
CA GLY A 137 17.44 -15.01 21.39
C GLY A 137 18.07 -15.74 20.20
N VAL A 138 19.19 -16.43 20.43
CA VAL A 138 19.99 -17.03 19.36
C VAL A 138 19.34 -18.27 18.78
N GLY A 139 19.16 -18.26 17.46
CA GLY A 139 18.90 -19.44 16.64
C GLY A 139 20.11 -20.36 16.54
N GLY A 140 20.55 -20.91 17.67
CA GLY A 140 21.27 -22.16 17.79
C GLY A 140 22.80 -22.24 17.74
N ARG A 141 23.30 -23.34 18.33
CA ARG A 141 24.69 -23.80 18.30
C ARG A 141 24.92 -24.67 17.07
N LEU A 142 26.10 -24.53 16.45
CA LEU A 142 26.60 -25.42 15.39
C LEU A 142 27.43 -26.55 16.01
N HIS A 143 26.94 -27.79 15.93
CA HIS A 143 27.76 -28.95 16.28
C HIS A 143 28.59 -29.36 15.06
N PRO A 144 29.93 -29.37 15.12
CA PRO A 144 30.74 -29.94 14.05
C PRO A 144 30.48 -31.45 14.01
N SER A 145 29.98 -31.93 12.88
CA SER A 145 30.05 -33.36 12.57
C SER A 145 31.49 -33.70 12.14
N GLY A 146 31.89 -34.97 12.19
CA GLY A 146 33.24 -35.39 11.77
C GLY A 146 33.56 -35.12 10.29
N SER A 147 32.53 -34.86 9.48
CA SER A 147 32.62 -34.25 8.15
C SER A 147 32.21 -32.77 8.23
N GLN A 148 32.83 -31.92 7.39
CA GLN A 148 32.63 -30.45 7.40
C GLN A 148 31.22 -29.96 6.97
N VAL A 149 30.24 -30.86 6.92
CA VAL A 149 28.85 -30.63 6.53
C VAL A 149 28.03 -30.23 7.77
N LEU A 150 27.21 -29.19 7.64
CA LEU A 150 26.31 -28.72 8.69
C LEU A 150 24.91 -29.24 8.41
N HIS A 151 24.40 -30.13 9.24
CA HIS A 151 23.11 -30.81 8.99
C HIS A 151 21.89 -30.10 9.61
N ALA A 152 22.08 -29.40 10.72
CA ALA A 152 21.06 -28.60 11.40
C ALA A 152 21.72 -27.64 12.39
N VAL A 153 20.96 -26.63 12.83
CA VAL A 153 21.36 -25.71 13.90
C VAL A 153 20.43 -25.93 15.11
N THR A 154 20.95 -26.45 16.22
CA THR A 154 20.16 -26.78 17.43
C THR A 154 20.01 -25.57 18.34
N PRO A 155 18.82 -25.27 18.93
CA PRO A 155 18.62 -24.10 19.80
C PRO A 155 19.75 -23.88 20.82
N GLY A 156 20.14 -22.63 20.99
CA GLY A 156 21.36 -22.24 21.69
C GLY A 156 21.05 -21.30 22.84
N ASP A 157 22.02 -21.12 23.73
CA ASP A 157 21.86 -20.19 24.84
C ASP A 157 21.73 -18.75 24.31
N PRO A 158 20.94 -17.89 24.96
CA PRO A 158 20.85 -16.48 24.62
C PRO A 158 22.23 -15.82 24.71
N VAL A 159 22.54 -14.94 23.75
CA VAL A 159 23.84 -14.25 23.68
C VAL A 159 23.62 -12.75 23.86
N ARG A 160 24.37 -12.17 24.79
CA ARG A 160 24.27 -10.77 25.18
C ARG A 160 25.11 -9.90 24.26
N VAL A 161 24.62 -8.70 23.93
CA VAL A 161 25.39 -7.69 23.22
C VAL A 161 26.20 -6.92 24.25
N GLU A 162 27.53 -7.00 24.16
CA GLU A 162 28.44 -6.35 25.10
C GLU A 162 28.86 -4.95 24.63
N ALA A 163 28.95 -4.74 23.30
CA ALA A 163 29.29 -3.43 22.76
C ALA A 163 28.73 -3.21 21.34
N VAL A 164 28.40 -1.95 21.04
CA VAL A 164 28.18 -1.47 19.68
C VAL A 164 29.11 -0.28 19.47
N THR A 165 30.11 -0.40 18.60
CA THR A 165 31.09 0.66 18.35
C THR A 165 31.02 1.17 16.91
N PRO A 166 31.29 2.48 16.66
CA PRO A 166 31.41 3.01 15.31
C PRO A 166 32.45 2.26 14.49
N GLN A 167 32.11 1.87 13.26
CA GLN A 167 33.07 1.38 12.28
C GLN A 167 32.97 2.22 11.00
N GLY A 168 34.10 2.44 10.32
CA GLY A 168 34.09 3.08 9.01
C GLY A 168 33.17 2.36 8.03
N SER A 169 32.55 3.11 7.12
CA SER A 169 31.65 2.56 6.10
C SER A 169 32.34 1.43 5.34
N VAL A 170 31.76 0.23 5.38
CA VAL A 170 32.16 -0.89 4.53
C VAL A 170 31.12 -1.12 3.44
N SER A 171 31.48 -1.87 2.40
CA SER A 171 30.50 -2.39 1.45
C SER A 171 29.56 -3.36 2.18
N VAL A 172 28.25 -3.14 2.04
CA VAL A 172 27.20 -3.97 2.65
C VAL A 172 26.25 -4.51 1.59
N ARG A 173 25.63 -5.67 1.86
CA ARG A 173 24.65 -6.31 0.97
C ARG A 173 23.55 -6.97 1.78
N CYS A 174 22.40 -7.19 1.15
CA CYS A 174 21.30 -8.00 1.67
C CYS A 174 21.02 -9.16 0.72
N VAL A 175 20.46 -10.25 1.25
CA VAL A 175 19.81 -11.31 0.47
C VAL A 175 18.38 -11.49 0.97
N ALA A 176 17.52 -12.08 0.14
CA ALA A 176 16.22 -12.62 0.52
C ALA A 176 16.28 -14.16 0.44
N VAL A 177 15.49 -14.85 1.26
CA VAL A 177 15.45 -16.31 1.34
C VAL A 177 14.02 -16.85 1.24
N ASP A 178 13.87 -18.15 0.93
CA ASP A 178 12.60 -18.88 0.88
C ASP A 178 12.15 -19.48 2.23
N SER A 179 12.65 -18.99 3.37
CA SER A 179 12.18 -19.45 4.66
C SER A 179 10.76 -18.92 4.99
N PRO A 180 9.96 -19.64 5.81
CA PRO A 180 8.57 -19.27 6.12
C PRO A 180 8.35 -17.88 6.74
N SER A 181 9.44 -17.26 7.17
CA SER A 181 9.50 -16.04 7.94
C SER A 181 10.20 -14.90 7.18
N SER A 182 10.82 -15.21 6.03
CA SER A 182 11.69 -14.37 5.19
C SER A 182 13.07 -14.00 5.80
N LEU A 183 13.64 -14.93 6.58
CA LEU A 183 14.73 -14.69 7.55
C LEU A 183 15.76 -15.82 7.60
N PHE A 184 17.01 -15.47 7.92
CA PHE A 184 18.13 -16.38 7.85
C PHE A 184 19.21 -16.09 8.90
N LEU A 185 20.01 -17.11 9.18
CA LEU A 185 21.07 -17.07 10.16
C LEU A 185 22.27 -16.31 9.63
N VAL A 186 22.79 -15.41 10.46
CA VAL A 186 23.90 -14.51 10.13
C VAL A 186 24.81 -14.35 11.34
N GLY A 187 26.13 -14.37 11.10
CA GLY A 187 27.10 -14.60 12.16
C GLY A 187 26.80 -15.90 12.91
N ALA A 188 27.09 -15.91 14.21
CA ALA A 188 26.67 -16.98 15.11
C ALA A 188 25.28 -16.72 15.76
N GLY A 189 24.52 -15.68 15.34
CA GLY A 189 23.54 -14.98 16.21
C GLY A 189 22.04 -14.86 15.81
N CYS A 190 21.64 -14.88 14.52
CA CYS A 190 20.32 -15.37 14.02
C CYS A 190 18.95 -14.58 14.29
N VAL A 191 18.37 -13.71 13.39
CA VAL A 191 17.30 -12.68 13.75
C VAL A 191 16.21 -12.15 12.66
N PRO A 192 14.99 -11.53 13.00
CA PRO A 192 13.68 -11.46 12.21
C PRO A 192 12.69 -10.17 12.02
N THR A 193 12.01 -9.82 10.85
CA THR A 193 10.91 -8.72 10.60
C THR A 193 9.93 -8.69 9.30
N HIS A 194 8.67 -8.08 9.31
CA HIS A 194 7.66 -7.69 8.20
C HIS A 194 6.37 -6.81 8.63
N ASN A 195 5.54 -6.22 7.70
CA ASN A 195 4.46 -5.18 7.91
C ASN A 195 2.96 -5.41 7.46
N SER A 196 2.57 -6.02 6.33
CA SER A 196 1.14 -6.00 5.80
C SER A 196 0.03 -6.57 6.72
N SER A 197 0.39 -7.10 7.88
CA SER A 197 -0.50 -7.78 8.82
C SER A 197 -1.66 -6.92 9.37
N LEU A 198 -1.47 -5.61 9.50
CA LEU A 198 -2.48 -4.75 10.13
C LEU A 198 -3.76 -4.69 9.33
N VAL A 199 -3.67 -4.44 8.03
CA VAL A 199 -4.85 -4.17 7.21
C VAL A 199 -5.71 -5.43 7.13
N LYS A 200 -5.11 -6.58 6.79
CA LYS A 200 -5.83 -7.87 6.73
C LYS A 200 -6.53 -8.24 8.04
N SER A 201 -5.86 -8.10 9.19
CA SER A 201 -6.50 -8.38 10.49
C SER A 201 -7.56 -7.35 10.88
N LEU A 202 -7.36 -6.06 10.57
CA LEU A 202 -8.37 -5.03 10.77
C LEU A 202 -9.64 -5.35 9.96
N LEU A 203 -9.50 -5.66 8.67
CA LEU A 203 -10.64 -6.01 7.81
C LEU A 203 -11.37 -7.25 8.35
N LEU A 204 -10.64 -8.33 8.68
CA LEU A 204 -11.20 -9.56 9.26
C LEU A 204 -12.01 -9.29 10.54
N ARG A 205 -11.44 -8.50 11.46
CA ARG A 205 -12.11 -8.11 12.72
C ARG A 205 -13.34 -7.24 12.46
N GLN A 206 -13.27 -6.34 11.48
CA GLN A 206 -14.38 -5.46 11.11
C GLN A 206 -15.54 -6.23 10.42
N MET A 207 -15.25 -7.31 9.69
CA MET A 207 -16.28 -8.19 9.12
C MET A 207 -17.17 -8.84 10.21
N ALA A 208 -16.63 -9.13 11.39
CA ALA A 208 -17.41 -9.60 12.54
C ALA A 208 -18.45 -8.58 13.04
N PHE A 209 -18.28 -7.29 12.72
CA PHE A 209 -19.24 -6.20 12.98
C PHE A 209 -20.10 -5.86 11.75
N GLY A 210 -20.17 -6.77 10.77
CA GLY A 210 -20.93 -6.59 9.53
C GLY A 210 -20.36 -5.52 8.59
N ARG A 211 -19.09 -5.11 8.76
CA ARG A 211 -18.42 -4.23 7.80
C ARG A 211 -18.00 -5.03 6.57
N ARG A 212 -18.08 -4.40 5.39
CA ARG A 212 -17.55 -4.95 4.14
C ARG A 212 -16.19 -4.36 3.79
N ALA A 213 -15.46 -4.99 2.89
CA ALA A 213 -14.19 -4.50 2.39
C ALA A 213 -14.03 -4.71 0.88
N PHE A 214 -13.41 -3.74 0.23
CA PHE A 214 -13.11 -3.70 -1.19
C PHE A 214 -11.62 -3.37 -1.33
N VAL A 215 -10.83 -4.28 -1.90
CA VAL A 215 -9.36 -4.19 -1.90
C VAL A 215 -8.84 -4.15 -3.33
N ALA A 216 -8.09 -3.11 -3.68
CA ALA A 216 -7.17 -3.13 -4.82
C ALA A 216 -5.84 -3.71 -4.32
N ASP A 217 -5.60 -4.99 -4.60
CA ASP A 217 -4.47 -5.78 -4.10
C ASP A 217 -3.37 -5.87 -5.16
N VAL A 218 -2.40 -4.96 -5.08
CA VAL A 218 -1.25 -4.91 -6.01
C VAL A 218 -0.20 -6.00 -5.77
N LYS A 219 -0.28 -6.78 -4.68
CA LYS A 219 0.73 -7.80 -4.33
C LYS A 219 0.19 -9.23 -4.38
N GLY A 220 -1.13 -9.41 -4.45
CA GLY A 220 -1.78 -10.72 -4.36
C GLY A 220 -1.80 -11.30 -2.93
N GLU A 221 -1.68 -10.43 -1.91
CA GLU A 221 -1.54 -10.78 -0.50
C GLU A 221 -2.87 -11.08 0.22
N TYR A 222 -4.02 -10.76 -0.39
CA TYR A 222 -5.35 -10.88 0.21
C TYR A 222 -6.09 -12.16 -0.19
N GLY A 223 -5.53 -12.99 -1.07
CA GLY A 223 -6.19 -14.20 -1.58
C GLY A 223 -6.59 -15.23 -0.50
N ALA A 224 -5.76 -15.41 0.54
CA ALA A 224 -6.08 -16.29 1.66
C ALA A 224 -7.24 -15.75 2.50
N LEU A 225 -7.26 -14.44 2.75
CA LEU A 225 -8.36 -13.78 3.47
C LEU A 225 -9.66 -13.84 2.67
N ALA A 226 -9.61 -13.60 1.36
CA ALA A 226 -10.77 -13.72 0.46
C ALA A 226 -11.39 -15.12 0.53
N ALA A 227 -10.58 -16.16 0.33
CA ALA A 227 -11.04 -17.55 0.36
C ALA A 227 -11.68 -17.92 1.72
N ALA A 228 -11.09 -17.47 2.82
CA ALA A 228 -11.60 -17.74 4.18
C ALA A 228 -12.96 -17.10 4.48
N VAL A 229 -13.35 -16.05 3.74
CA VAL A 229 -14.66 -15.40 3.86
C VAL A 229 -15.59 -15.68 2.67
N GLY A 230 -15.28 -16.71 1.87
CA GLY A 230 -16.10 -17.19 0.75
C GLY A 230 -15.94 -16.42 -0.56
N GLY A 231 -15.02 -15.45 -0.63
CA GLY A 231 -14.73 -14.68 -1.84
C GLY A 231 -13.61 -15.27 -2.69
N THR A 232 -13.63 -15.01 -3.99
CA THR A 232 -12.53 -15.30 -4.92
C THR A 232 -11.96 -13.99 -5.47
N PRO A 233 -10.64 -13.75 -5.42
CA PRO A 233 -10.05 -12.55 -6.03
C PRO A 233 -10.30 -12.48 -7.54
N ILE A 234 -10.74 -11.31 -8.00
CA ILE A 234 -10.88 -10.99 -9.41
C ILE A 234 -9.48 -10.62 -9.93
N ARG A 235 -8.88 -11.45 -10.77
CA ARG A 235 -7.55 -11.18 -11.35
C ARG A 235 -7.65 -10.34 -12.60
N LEU A 236 -6.89 -9.23 -12.66
CA LEU A 236 -6.73 -8.43 -13.88
C LEU A 236 -5.28 -8.41 -14.35
N GLY A 237 -5.10 -8.62 -15.64
CA GLY A 237 -3.81 -8.58 -16.30
C GLY A 237 -3.95 -8.84 -17.80
N PRO A 238 -2.91 -8.55 -18.61
CA PRO A 238 -2.94 -8.77 -20.05
C PRO A 238 -3.18 -10.25 -20.38
N GLY A 239 -4.13 -10.52 -21.27
CA GLY A 239 -4.48 -11.89 -21.68
C GLY A 239 -5.37 -12.68 -20.70
N LEU A 240 -5.77 -12.10 -19.57
CA LEU A 240 -6.81 -12.67 -18.70
C LEU A 240 -8.22 -12.39 -19.28
N SER A 241 -9.21 -13.18 -18.88
CA SER A 241 -10.59 -13.09 -19.39
C SER A 241 -11.46 -12.03 -18.70
N ALA A 242 -11.03 -11.55 -17.54
CA ALA A 242 -11.75 -10.56 -16.75
C ALA A 242 -11.53 -9.14 -17.29
N ARG A 243 -12.64 -8.44 -17.56
CA ARG A 243 -12.70 -7.01 -17.89
C ARG A 243 -13.51 -6.29 -16.83
N LEU A 244 -13.07 -5.09 -16.48
CA LEU A 244 -13.86 -4.12 -15.73
C LEU A 244 -14.14 -2.91 -16.62
N ASN A 245 -15.37 -2.44 -16.68
CA ASN A 245 -15.61 -1.13 -17.28
C ASN A 245 -15.43 -0.04 -16.19
N PRO A 246 -14.41 0.83 -16.26
CA PRO A 246 -14.22 1.86 -15.24
C PRO A 246 -15.30 2.96 -15.27
N LEU A 247 -16.12 3.01 -16.32
CA LEU A 247 -17.29 3.89 -16.42
C LEU A 247 -18.61 3.22 -15.99
N ASP A 248 -18.56 1.95 -15.56
CA ASP A 248 -19.71 1.23 -15.01
C ASP A 248 -20.20 1.95 -13.74
N PRO A 249 -21.46 2.41 -13.69
CA PRO A 249 -21.94 3.15 -12.54
C PRO A 249 -22.27 2.25 -11.34
N GLY A 250 -22.17 0.92 -11.47
CA GLY A 250 -22.49 -0.04 -10.43
C GLY A 250 -23.96 -0.49 -10.44
N PRO A 251 -24.33 -1.39 -9.51
CA PRO A 251 -25.59 -2.14 -9.58
C PRO A 251 -26.85 -1.34 -9.19
N ASP A 252 -26.71 -0.17 -8.56
CA ASP A 252 -27.84 0.73 -8.26
C ASP A 252 -27.40 2.19 -8.28
N THR A 253 -28.10 2.99 -9.08
CA THR A 253 -27.93 4.44 -9.21
C THR A 253 -29.21 5.19 -8.84
N SER A 254 -30.28 4.50 -8.43
CA SER A 254 -31.64 5.05 -8.30
C SER A 254 -31.79 6.13 -7.23
N LEU A 255 -30.85 6.18 -6.27
CA LEU A 255 -30.78 7.17 -5.19
C LEU A 255 -29.83 8.34 -5.50
N LEU A 256 -29.15 8.34 -6.65
CA LEU A 256 -28.25 9.43 -7.05
C LEU A 256 -29.04 10.61 -7.62
N PRO A 257 -28.58 11.86 -7.41
CA PRO A 257 -29.06 13.01 -8.15
C PRO A 257 -28.84 12.84 -9.66
N ALA A 258 -29.77 13.33 -10.47
CA ALA A 258 -29.67 13.30 -11.93
C ALA A 258 -28.32 13.84 -12.43
N GLY A 259 -27.67 13.11 -13.34
CA GLY A 259 -26.35 13.47 -13.87
C GLY A 259 -25.15 13.28 -12.93
N GLU A 260 -25.30 12.89 -11.66
CA GLU A 260 -24.16 12.61 -10.76
C GLU A 260 -23.32 11.43 -11.27
N VAL A 261 -23.94 10.43 -11.91
CA VAL A 261 -23.25 9.34 -12.61
C VAL A 261 -22.33 9.89 -13.70
N THR A 262 -22.90 10.68 -14.63
CA THR A 262 -22.15 11.30 -15.74
C THR A 262 -21.06 12.23 -15.23
N GLY A 263 -21.32 12.96 -14.13
CA GLY A 263 -20.32 13.78 -13.45
C GLY A 263 -19.14 12.98 -12.90
N ARG A 264 -19.38 11.78 -12.34
CA ARG A 264 -18.30 10.86 -11.89
C ARG A 264 -17.50 10.30 -13.06
N GLN A 265 -18.20 9.83 -14.09
CA GLN A 265 -17.59 9.31 -15.32
C GLN A 265 -16.68 10.39 -15.95
N LEU A 266 -17.15 11.63 -16.09
CA LEU A 266 -16.34 12.74 -16.60
C LEU A 266 -15.13 13.07 -15.70
N ARG A 267 -15.31 13.08 -14.36
CA ARG A 267 -14.20 13.29 -13.41
C ARG A 267 -13.12 12.21 -13.55
N LEU A 268 -13.51 10.95 -13.76
CA LEU A 268 -12.58 9.86 -14.00
C LEU A 268 -11.88 9.99 -15.36
N LEU A 269 -12.63 10.23 -16.44
CA LEU A 269 -12.08 10.42 -17.78
C LEU A 269 -11.02 11.54 -17.81
N VAL A 270 -11.30 12.67 -17.15
CA VAL A 270 -10.35 13.79 -17.02
C VAL A 270 -9.13 13.40 -16.17
N ALA A 271 -9.30 12.59 -15.12
CA ALA A 271 -8.17 12.10 -14.32
C ALA A 271 -7.26 11.16 -15.12
N LEU A 272 -7.84 10.21 -15.86
CA LEU A 272 -7.12 9.28 -16.73
C LEU A 272 -6.38 10.03 -17.84
N ALA A 273 -7.05 10.96 -18.53
CA ALA A 273 -6.44 11.79 -19.57
C ALA A 273 -5.26 12.61 -19.03
N ARG A 274 -5.40 13.28 -17.87
CA ARG A 274 -4.30 14.03 -17.24
C ARG A 274 -3.11 13.15 -16.88
N THR A 275 -3.37 11.97 -16.32
CA THR A 275 -2.30 11.03 -15.93
C THR A 275 -1.60 10.46 -17.16
N ALA A 276 -2.34 10.04 -18.19
CA ALA A 276 -1.77 9.47 -19.41
C ALA A 276 -1.04 10.51 -20.30
N LEU A 277 -1.46 11.77 -20.28
CA LEU A 277 -0.79 12.88 -20.98
C LEU A 277 0.45 13.41 -20.24
N GLY A 278 0.57 13.17 -18.93
CA GLY A 278 1.57 13.83 -18.08
C GLY A 278 1.37 15.35 -17.91
N ARG A 279 0.28 15.92 -18.42
CA ARG A 279 -0.01 17.38 -18.40
C ARG A 279 -1.44 17.69 -17.97
N GLY A 280 -1.74 18.99 -17.86
CA GLY A 280 -3.12 19.47 -17.77
C GLY A 280 -3.93 19.15 -19.02
N VAL A 281 -5.23 18.94 -18.83
CA VAL A 281 -6.23 18.89 -19.91
C VAL A 281 -6.73 20.31 -20.15
N ALA A 282 -6.66 20.77 -21.41
CA ALA A 282 -7.06 22.10 -21.84
C ALA A 282 -8.60 22.28 -21.81
N PRO A 283 -9.13 23.52 -21.82
CA PRO A 283 -10.57 23.76 -21.78
C PRO A 283 -11.34 23.07 -22.92
N VAL A 284 -10.79 23.08 -24.14
CA VAL A 284 -11.39 22.41 -25.32
C VAL A 284 -11.34 20.89 -25.19
N GLU A 285 -10.25 20.32 -24.67
CA GLU A 285 -10.12 18.89 -24.41
C GLU A 285 -11.10 18.42 -23.31
N HIS A 286 -11.30 19.23 -22.27
CA HIS A 286 -12.29 18.95 -21.22
C HIS A 286 -13.73 19.01 -21.76
N ALA A 287 -14.03 20.01 -22.59
CA ALA A 287 -15.34 20.11 -23.25
C ALA A 287 -15.58 18.92 -24.19
N ALA A 288 -14.59 18.53 -25.00
CA ALA A 288 -14.65 17.36 -25.87
C ALA A 288 -14.92 16.07 -25.09
N LEU A 289 -14.28 15.85 -23.93
CA LEU A 289 -14.56 14.70 -23.05
C LEU A 289 -16.02 14.69 -22.54
N GLY A 290 -16.54 15.84 -22.12
CA GLY A 290 -17.94 15.96 -21.67
C GLY A 290 -18.93 15.70 -22.80
N LEU A 291 -18.67 16.23 -23.99
CA LEU A 291 -19.49 16.02 -25.19
C LEU A 291 -19.44 14.58 -25.69
N ALA A 292 -18.26 13.97 -25.73
CA ALA A 292 -18.07 12.57 -26.12
C ALA A 292 -18.83 11.63 -25.16
N LEU A 293 -18.74 11.85 -23.85
CA LEU A 293 -19.52 11.10 -22.87
C LEU A 293 -21.04 11.30 -23.05
N THR A 294 -21.47 12.54 -23.30
CA THR A 294 -22.89 12.87 -23.55
C THR A 294 -23.41 12.17 -24.81
N ALA A 295 -22.62 12.12 -25.89
CA ALA A 295 -22.97 11.45 -27.13
C ALA A 295 -23.13 9.93 -26.99
N VAL A 296 -22.41 9.30 -26.05
CA VAL A 296 -22.50 7.84 -25.79
C VAL A 296 -23.65 7.51 -24.82
N THR A 297 -23.85 8.33 -23.78
CA THR A 297 -24.84 8.07 -22.71
C THR A 297 -26.23 8.64 -23.00
N GLY A 298 -26.33 9.63 -23.89
CA GLY A 298 -27.53 10.45 -24.09
C GLY A 298 -27.82 11.46 -22.97
N THR A 299 -26.96 11.54 -21.94
CA THR A 299 -27.21 12.33 -20.72
C THR A 299 -26.06 13.33 -20.50
N PRO A 300 -26.31 14.64 -20.44
CA PRO A 300 -25.25 15.62 -20.23
C PRO A 300 -24.70 15.59 -18.80
N ALA A 301 -23.41 15.85 -18.63
CA ALA A 301 -22.83 16.08 -17.31
C ALA A 301 -23.39 17.38 -16.69
N PRO A 302 -23.64 17.42 -15.36
CA PRO A 302 -24.21 18.61 -14.73
C PRO A 302 -23.27 19.81 -14.80
N PRO A 303 -23.80 21.04 -15.02
CA PRO A 303 -22.98 22.25 -15.12
C PRO A 303 -22.19 22.48 -13.82
N GLY A 304 -20.91 22.81 -13.96
CA GLY A 304 -19.99 23.00 -12.82
C GLY A 304 -19.06 21.82 -12.53
N THR A 305 -19.12 20.71 -13.26
CA THR A 305 -18.06 19.67 -13.23
C THR A 305 -16.71 20.18 -13.75
N ALA A 306 -16.71 21.30 -14.47
CA ALA A 306 -15.52 22.03 -14.83
C ALA A 306 -15.06 22.97 -13.69
N THR A 307 -13.82 22.78 -13.27
CA THR A 307 -12.92 23.82 -12.70
C THR A 307 -13.14 24.40 -11.30
N THR A 308 -14.08 23.96 -10.46
CA THR A 308 -14.14 24.41 -9.03
C THR A 308 -14.16 23.26 -8.01
N LEU A 309 -12.97 22.77 -7.64
CA LEU A 309 -12.78 21.82 -6.52
C LEU A 309 -12.39 22.49 -5.18
N GLU A 310 -12.31 23.82 -5.13
CA GLU A 310 -11.53 24.51 -4.10
C GLU A 310 -12.32 25.03 -2.89
N GLU A 311 -13.49 25.67 -3.03
CA GLU A 311 -13.93 26.58 -1.94
C GLU A 311 -15.06 26.14 -0.98
N ASN A 312 -16.00 25.25 -1.33
CA ASN A 312 -17.15 25.00 -0.44
C ASN A 312 -17.44 23.52 -0.17
N GLY A 313 -16.99 23.04 1.00
CA GLY A 313 -17.30 21.71 1.55
C GLY A 313 -18.74 21.54 2.05
N ARG A 314 -19.72 22.19 1.40
CA ARG A 314 -21.15 22.09 1.72
C ARG A 314 -21.84 21.29 0.62
N PRO A 315 -22.57 20.21 0.92
CA PRO A 315 -23.33 19.50 -0.10
C PRO A 315 -24.40 20.45 -0.69
N PRO A 316 -24.65 20.44 -2.01
CA PRO A 316 -25.71 21.23 -2.60
C PRO A 316 -27.06 20.80 -2.01
N SER A 317 -27.88 21.78 -1.64
CA SER A 317 -29.22 21.56 -1.07
C SER A 317 -30.12 20.83 -2.07
N HIS A 318 -30.56 19.63 -1.70
CA HIS A 318 -31.25 18.69 -2.59
C HIS A 318 -32.57 19.22 -3.17
N PRO A 319 -32.71 19.32 -4.50
CA PRO A 319 -33.99 19.12 -5.16
C PRO A 319 -34.28 17.61 -5.25
N ARG A 320 -35.39 17.15 -4.66
CA ARG A 320 -35.84 15.76 -4.81
C ARG A 320 -36.45 15.56 -6.21
N GLY A 321 -35.61 15.23 -7.20
CA GLY A 321 -36.05 14.82 -8.54
C GLY A 321 -35.75 13.35 -8.77
N VAL A 322 -36.79 12.52 -8.90
CA VAL A 322 -36.65 11.09 -9.22
C VAL A 322 -36.53 10.94 -10.75
N GLY A 323 -35.30 11.05 -11.26
CA GLY A 323 -34.97 10.74 -12.64
C GLY A 323 -34.51 9.28 -12.76
N ARG A 324 -35.24 8.45 -13.50
CA ARG A 324 -34.74 7.14 -13.94
C ARG A 324 -33.77 7.37 -15.10
N ASP A 325 -32.49 7.61 -14.80
CA ASP A 325 -31.42 7.70 -15.80
C ASP A 325 -31.12 6.29 -16.38
N GLY A 326 -32.02 5.80 -17.24
CA GLY A 326 -31.86 4.56 -18.03
C GLY A 326 -30.87 4.71 -19.18
N GLY A 327 -29.79 5.47 -18.96
CA GLY A 327 -28.76 5.76 -19.95
C GLY A 327 -27.92 4.53 -20.29
N ARG A 328 -27.40 4.49 -21.53
CA ARG A 328 -26.50 3.43 -21.97
C ARG A 328 -25.19 3.51 -21.18
N ILE A 329 -24.77 2.40 -20.57
CA ILE A 329 -23.46 2.31 -19.89
C ILE A 329 -22.36 2.51 -20.94
N PRO A 330 -21.53 3.57 -20.83
CA PRO A 330 -20.49 3.87 -21.81
C PRO A 330 -19.25 3.01 -21.57
N THR A 331 -18.48 2.69 -22.60
CA THR A 331 -17.13 2.08 -22.47
C THR A 331 -16.04 3.04 -22.93
N LEU A 332 -14.79 2.84 -22.49
CA LEU A 332 -13.67 3.69 -22.93
C LEU A 332 -13.53 3.77 -24.47
N PRO A 333 -13.62 2.68 -25.26
CA PRO A 333 -13.56 2.76 -26.71
C PRO A 333 -14.70 3.56 -27.36
N GLN A 334 -15.89 3.58 -26.76
CA GLN A 334 -17.01 4.39 -27.25
C GLN A 334 -16.73 5.89 -27.06
N VAL A 335 -16.20 6.27 -25.89
CA VAL A 335 -15.78 7.65 -25.62
C VAL A 335 -14.62 8.06 -26.54
N VAL A 336 -13.62 7.19 -26.73
CA VAL A 336 -12.51 7.41 -27.69
C VAL A 336 -13.02 7.58 -29.12
N GLY A 337 -13.96 6.74 -29.56
CA GLY A 337 -14.61 6.88 -30.87
C GLY A 337 -15.32 8.23 -31.03
N ALA A 338 -16.05 8.69 -30.01
CA ALA A 338 -16.73 9.99 -30.02
C ALA A 338 -15.76 11.19 -29.93
N LEU A 339 -14.54 11.02 -29.41
CA LEU A 339 -13.47 12.04 -29.50
C LEU A 339 -12.82 12.07 -30.89
N LEU A 340 -12.57 10.90 -31.50
CA LEU A 340 -11.98 10.79 -32.83
C LEU A 340 -12.95 11.19 -33.95
N THR A 341 -14.26 11.06 -33.71
CA THR A 341 -15.32 11.44 -34.65
C THR A 341 -16.49 12.08 -33.88
N PRO A 342 -16.37 13.36 -33.48
CA PRO A 342 -17.43 14.09 -32.78
C PRO A 342 -18.69 14.21 -33.64
N THR A 343 -19.86 14.12 -33.02
CA THR A 343 -21.13 14.34 -33.72
C THR A 343 -21.31 15.80 -34.11
N PRO A 344 -22.09 16.12 -35.16
CA PRO A 344 -22.39 17.50 -35.54
C PRO A 344 -22.98 18.32 -34.38
N ASP A 345 -23.85 17.73 -33.57
CA ASP A 345 -24.50 18.39 -32.41
C ASP A 345 -23.49 18.71 -31.29
N ALA A 346 -22.56 17.80 -31.03
CA ALA A 346 -21.46 18.03 -30.10
C ALA A 346 -20.58 19.21 -30.56
N ALA A 347 -20.22 19.22 -31.84
CA ALA A 347 -19.43 20.28 -32.46
C ALA A 347 -20.16 21.64 -32.40
N ALA A 348 -21.46 21.66 -32.74
CA ALA A 348 -22.31 22.85 -32.69
C ALA A 348 -22.42 23.44 -31.27
N THR A 349 -22.44 22.59 -30.23
CA THR A 349 -22.51 23.01 -28.82
C THR A 349 -21.34 23.92 -28.41
N VAL A 350 -20.14 23.66 -28.94
CA VAL A 350 -18.94 24.50 -28.71
C VAL A 350 -18.63 25.46 -29.88
N ARG A 351 -19.55 25.58 -30.85
CA ARG A 351 -19.42 26.44 -32.04
C ARG A 351 -18.15 26.16 -32.87
N MET A 352 -17.74 24.91 -32.92
CA MET A 352 -16.52 24.45 -33.60
C MET A 352 -16.88 23.37 -34.63
N PRO A 353 -16.35 23.38 -35.87
CA PRO A 353 -16.53 22.29 -36.82
C PRO A 353 -16.05 20.93 -36.26
N ALA A 354 -16.76 19.84 -36.56
CA ALA A 354 -16.41 18.52 -36.02
C ALA A 354 -14.95 18.07 -36.30
N PRO A 355 -14.35 18.33 -37.49
CA PRO A 355 -12.94 18.02 -37.73
C PRO A 355 -11.96 18.85 -36.88
N GLU A 356 -12.34 20.10 -36.56
CA GLU A 356 -11.53 21.00 -35.72
C GLU A 356 -11.60 20.55 -34.25
N LEU A 357 -12.79 20.16 -33.76
CA LEU A 357 -12.96 19.60 -32.43
C LEU A 357 -12.19 18.27 -32.28
N ALA A 358 -12.26 17.39 -33.29
CA ALA A 358 -11.48 16.15 -33.32
C ALA A 358 -9.96 16.41 -33.30
N GLY A 359 -9.50 17.44 -34.01
CA GLY A 359 -8.12 17.91 -33.97
C GLY A 359 -7.71 18.42 -32.59
N ALA A 360 -8.54 19.28 -32.00
CA ALA A 360 -8.29 19.90 -30.69
C ALA A 360 -8.31 18.92 -29.50
N SER A 361 -8.95 17.76 -29.64
CA SER A 361 -8.95 16.69 -28.63
C SER A 361 -8.12 15.45 -29.01
N ARG A 362 -7.32 15.52 -30.08
CA ARG A 362 -6.61 14.36 -30.66
C ARG A 362 -5.64 13.71 -29.67
N ASP A 363 -4.88 14.49 -28.92
CA ASP A 363 -3.93 13.98 -27.91
C ASP A 363 -4.63 13.10 -26.87
N VAL A 364 -5.73 13.61 -26.29
CA VAL A 364 -6.56 12.86 -25.33
C VAL A 364 -7.08 11.57 -25.95
N ALA A 365 -7.62 11.65 -27.17
CA ALA A 365 -8.14 10.48 -27.87
C ALA A 365 -7.05 9.41 -28.10
N LEU A 366 -5.83 9.81 -28.45
CA LEU A 366 -4.72 8.89 -28.72
C LEU A 366 -4.16 8.23 -27.44
N VAL A 367 -4.00 8.97 -26.34
CA VAL A 367 -3.54 8.35 -25.08
C VAL A 367 -4.59 7.41 -24.49
N MET A 368 -5.87 7.75 -24.61
CA MET A 368 -6.96 6.87 -24.20
C MET A 368 -7.14 5.67 -25.14
N LEU A 369 -6.87 5.83 -26.44
CA LEU A 369 -6.81 4.71 -27.39
C LEU A 369 -5.70 3.72 -27.02
N ARG A 370 -4.52 4.19 -26.57
CA ARG A 370 -3.47 3.30 -26.05
C ARG A 370 -3.94 2.47 -24.86
N MET A 371 -4.78 3.02 -23.98
CA MET A 371 -5.38 2.23 -22.88
C MET A 371 -6.36 1.16 -23.38
N CYS A 372 -6.95 1.34 -24.58
CA CYS A 372 -7.94 0.41 -25.15
C CYS A 372 -7.31 -0.65 -26.08
N SER A 373 -6.20 -0.32 -26.74
CA SER A 373 -5.62 -1.12 -27.83
C SER A 373 -4.11 -1.34 -27.72
N GLY A 374 -3.49 -0.87 -26.63
CA GLY A 374 -2.08 -1.05 -26.30
C GLY A 374 -1.88 -1.99 -25.11
N ASP A 375 -1.02 -1.59 -24.18
CA ASP A 375 -0.55 -2.40 -23.04
C ASP A 375 -1.58 -2.69 -21.95
N LEU A 376 -2.80 -2.15 -22.08
CA LEU A 376 -3.98 -2.41 -21.22
C LEU A 376 -5.19 -2.98 -21.97
N ALA A 377 -5.00 -3.39 -23.24
CA ALA A 377 -6.04 -4.05 -24.03
C ALA A 377 -6.56 -5.32 -23.35
N GLY A 378 -7.86 -5.58 -23.46
CA GLY A 378 -8.54 -6.68 -22.79
C GLY A 378 -8.84 -6.48 -21.30
N MET A 379 -8.50 -5.33 -20.69
CA MET A 379 -8.79 -5.05 -19.26
C MET A 379 -9.93 -4.05 -19.05
N PHE A 380 -9.92 -2.92 -19.78
CA PHE A 380 -10.83 -1.77 -19.59
C PHE A 380 -11.58 -1.33 -20.87
N ASP A 381 -11.49 -2.15 -21.91
CA ASP A 381 -11.90 -1.88 -23.29
C ASP A 381 -13.29 -2.44 -23.66
N GLY A 382 -14.06 -2.91 -22.67
CA GLY A 382 -15.39 -3.46 -22.90
C GLY A 382 -16.28 -3.37 -21.66
N PRO A 383 -17.51 -3.90 -21.74
CA PRO A 383 -18.36 -4.08 -20.56
C PRO A 383 -17.67 -4.94 -19.49
N THR A 384 -18.00 -4.68 -18.22
CA THR A 384 -17.62 -5.54 -17.09
C THR A 384 -18.02 -6.98 -17.40
N SER A 385 -17.05 -7.91 -17.41
CA SER A 385 -17.28 -9.33 -17.77
C SER A 385 -17.34 -10.28 -16.57
N VAL A 386 -17.23 -9.73 -15.36
CA VAL A 386 -17.25 -10.48 -14.10
C VAL A 386 -18.55 -10.23 -13.36
N GLU A 387 -19.20 -11.30 -12.90
CA GLU A 387 -20.24 -11.21 -11.88
C GLU A 387 -19.60 -11.09 -10.50
N VAL A 388 -20.15 -10.22 -9.66
CA VAL A 388 -19.52 -9.84 -8.40
C VAL A 388 -20.57 -9.75 -7.32
N ASP A 389 -20.40 -10.55 -6.27
CA ASP A 389 -21.24 -10.48 -5.08
C ASP A 389 -20.85 -9.27 -4.21
N PHE A 390 -21.54 -8.16 -4.43
CA PHE A 390 -21.42 -6.95 -3.61
C PHE A 390 -22.09 -7.06 -2.22
N THR A 391 -22.77 -8.18 -1.93
CA THR A 391 -23.33 -8.49 -0.60
C THR A 391 -22.33 -9.22 0.30
N GLY A 392 -21.39 -9.95 -0.29
CA GLY A 392 -20.31 -10.65 0.40
C GLY A 392 -19.38 -9.73 1.22
N PRO A 393 -18.66 -10.29 2.21
CA PRO A 393 -17.87 -9.52 3.17
C PRO A 393 -16.61 -8.86 2.57
N LEU A 394 -16.02 -9.45 1.52
CA LEU A 394 -14.76 -9.03 0.91
C LEU A 394 -14.77 -9.21 -0.61
N VAL A 395 -14.50 -8.13 -1.34
CA VAL A 395 -14.14 -8.16 -2.76
C VAL A 395 -12.67 -7.78 -2.90
N VAL A 396 -11.89 -8.65 -3.55
CA VAL A 396 -10.47 -8.38 -3.87
C VAL A 396 -10.30 -8.30 -5.37
N LEU A 397 -9.64 -7.24 -5.83
CA LEU A 397 -9.15 -7.09 -7.19
C LEU A 397 -7.62 -7.30 -7.16
N ASP A 398 -7.18 -8.45 -7.65
CA ASP A 398 -5.78 -8.88 -7.70
C ASP A 398 -5.11 -8.29 -8.94
N LEU A 399 -4.13 -7.42 -8.70
CA LEU A 399 -3.37 -6.66 -9.69
C LEU A 399 -1.87 -7.05 -9.68
N ALA A 400 -1.51 -8.18 -9.05
CA ALA A 400 -0.13 -8.60 -8.86
C ALA A 400 0.64 -8.75 -10.19
N ASP A 401 -0.02 -9.26 -11.24
CA ASP A 401 0.59 -9.42 -12.56
C ASP A 401 0.97 -8.07 -13.20
N ILE A 402 0.16 -7.02 -12.99
CA ILE A 402 0.47 -5.65 -13.43
C ILE A 402 1.63 -5.07 -12.61
N TYR A 403 1.59 -5.21 -11.29
CA TYR A 403 2.63 -4.69 -10.40
C TYR A 403 4.01 -5.31 -10.67
N ALA A 404 4.05 -6.60 -11.03
CA ALA A 404 5.27 -7.32 -11.35
C ALA A 404 5.84 -7.01 -12.75
N HIS A 405 4.97 -6.75 -13.76
CA HIS A 405 5.40 -6.71 -15.17
C HIS A 405 5.17 -5.38 -15.91
N ASN A 406 4.29 -4.49 -15.42
CA ASN A 406 4.00 -3.18 -16.05
C ASN A 406 3.71 -2.08 -15.00
N GLN A 407 4.72 -1.74 -14.19
CA GLN A 407 4.63 -0.66 -13.21
C GLN A 407 4.31 0.71 -13.82
N ALA A 408 4.69 0.96 -15.08
CA ALA A 408 4.39 2.21 -15.77
C ALA A 408 2.87 2.42 -16.01
N ALA A 409 2.11 1.34 -16.18
CA ALA A 409 0.66 1.41 -16.32
C ALA A 409 -0.11 1.35 -14.99
N LEU A 410 0.56 0.96 -13.89
CA LEU A 410 -0.03 0.80 -12.56
C LEU A 410 -0.88 2.00 -12.11
N PRO A 411 -0.50 3.29 -12.31
CA PRO A 411 -1.35 4.43 -11.92
C PRO A 411 -2.71 4.45 -12.62
N LEU A 412 -2.75 4.11 -13.91
CA LEU A 412 -3.98 4.06 -14.70
C LEU A 412 -4.83 2.83 -14.34
N VAL A 413 -4.18 1.67 -14.16
CA VAL A 413 -4.84 0.44 -13.68
C VAL A 413 -5.47 0.67 -12.31
N MET A 414 -4.72 1.21 -11.36
CA MET A 414 -5.20 1.55 -10.01
C MET A 414 -6.34 2.56 -10.04
N ALA A 415 -6.31 3.55 -10.95
CA ALA A 415 -7.38 4.52 -11.07
C ALA A 415 -8.69 3.88 -11.58
N CYS A 416 -8.60 3.09 -12.65
CA CYS A 416 -9.74 2.33 -13.19
C CYS A 416 -10.29 1.32 -12.17
N ALA A 417 -9.41 0.54 -11.54
CA ALA A 417 -9.71 -0.40 -10.46
C ALA A 417 -10.46 0.25 -9.30
N THR A 418 -9.88 1.32 -8.74
CA THR A 418 -10.44 2.01 -7.58
C THR A 418 -11.75 2.71 -7.94
N ALA A 419 -11.89 3.28 -9.14
CA ALA A 419 -13.12 3.92 -9.58
C ALA A 419 -14.27 2.92 -9.82
N TRP A 420 -13.98 1.75 -10.39
CA TRP A 420 -14.95 0.68 -10.52
C TRP A 420 -15.35 0.13 -9.14
N LEU A 421 -14.37 -0.19 -8.27
CA LEU A 421 -14.62 -0.62 -6.89
C LEU A 421 -15.45 0.41 -6.12
N GLN A 422 -15.25 1.71 -6.35
CA GLN A 422 -16.02 2.80 -5.73
C GLN A 422 -17.43 2.96 -6.30
N SER A 423 -17.65 2.69 -7.57
CA SER A 423 -18.97 2.78 -8.21
C SER A 423 -19.84 1.59 -7.81
N ALA A 424 -19.25 0.40 -7.70
CA ALA A 424 -19.86 -0.78 -7.08
C ALA A 424 -20.42 -0.54 -5.65
N LEU A 425 -19.84 0.39 -4.88
CA LEU A 425 -20.31 0.73 -3.52
C LEU A 425 -21.69 1.38 -3.49
N LEU A 426 -22.24 1.78 -4.63
CA LEU A 426 -23.55 2.42 -4.69
C LEU A 426 -24.73 1.46 -4.49
N ALA A 427 -24.46 0.14 -4.43
CA ALA A 427 -25.45 -0.89 -4.13
C ALA A 427 -26.37 -0.54 -2.93
N PRO A 428 -27.67 -0.89 -2.98
CA PRO A 428 -28.61 -0.54 -1.92
C PRO A 428 -28.34 -1.42 -0.69
N GLY A 429 -28.51 -0.85 0.50
CA GLY A 429 -28.19 -1.57 1.75
C GLY A 429 -26.71 -1.91 1.92
N ALA A 430 -25.80 -1.26 1.16
CA ALA A 430 -24.38 -1.62 1.17
C ALA A 430 -23.58 -1.23 2.45
N GLY A 431 -24.26 -0.66 3.45
CA GLY A 431 -23.78 -0.58 4.84
C GLY A 431 -22.52 0.27 5.04
N GLN A 432 -21.69 -0.12 6.01
CA GLN A 432 -20.40 0.51 6.32
C GLN A 432 -19.26 -0.37 5.80
N ARG A 433 -18.29 0.23 5.09
CA ARG A 433 -17.34 -0.50 4.25
C ARG A 433 -15.99 0.19 4.08
N PHE A 434 -14.93 -0.62 4.01
CA PHE A 434 -13.59 -0.18 3.69
C PHE A 434 -13.33 -0.22 2.19
N VAL A 435 -12.63 0.79 1.68
CA VAL A 435 -11.97 0.76 0.36
C VAL A 435 -10.49 0.84 0.60
N VAL A 436 -9.79 -0.28 0.40
CA VAL A 436 -8.36 -0.43 0.61
C VAL A 436 -7.64 -0.23 -0.72
N MET A 437 -6.66 0.67 -0.70
CA MET A 437 -5.72 0.88 -1.80
C MET A 437 -4.33 0.50 -1.28
N GLU A 438 -3.88 -0.70 -1.61
CA GLU A 438 -2.46 -1.04 -1.50
C GLU A 438 -1.66 -0.16 -2.47
N GLU A 439 -0.43 0.18 -2.10
CA GLU A 439 0.48 0.97 -2.94
C GLU A 439 -0.12 2.30 -3.45
N ALA A 440 -0.82 3.00 -2.56
CA ALA A 440 -1.55 4.23 -2.88
C ALA A 440 -0.64 5.37 -3.40
N TRP A 441 0.68 5.26 -3.27
CA TRP A 441 1.62 6.19 -3.90
C TRP A 441 1.45 6.22 -5.42
N ALA A 442 1.10 5.10 -6.07
CA ALA A 442 0.91 5.06 -7.53
C ALA A 442 -0.24 5.96 -8.00
N LEU A 443 -1.30 6.13 -7.18
CA LEU A 443 -2.38 7.08 -7.45
C LEU A 443 -1.99 8.53 -7.11
N LEU A 444 -1.23 8.71 -6.04
CA LEU A 444 -0.83 10.00 -5.51
C LEU A 444 0.32 10.67 -6.28
N ALA A 445 1.15 9.87 -6.96
CA ALA A 445 2.24 10.29 -7.84
C ALA A 445 1.80 11.19 -8.99
N HIS A 446 0.52 11.12 -9.42
CA HIS A 446 0.02 11.89 -10.55
C HIS A 446 -1.08 12.88 -10.12
N PRO A 447 -0.99 14.16 -10.51
CA PRO A 447 -1.92 15.20 -10.05
C PRO A 447 -3.34 15.04 -10.61
N GLY A 448 -3.58 14.20 -11.63
CA GLY A 448 -4.92 13.84 -12.09
C GLY A 448 -5.63 12.92 -11.11
N THR A 449 -5.02 11.76 -10.85
CA THR A 449 -5.53 10.73 -9.93
C THR A 449 -5.51 11.18 -8.47
N ALA A 450 -4.52 11.96 -8.02
CA ALA A 450 -4.49 12.51 -6.66
C ALA A 450 -5.70 13.42 -6.36
N ARG A 451 -6.09 14.32 -7.29
CA ARG A 451 -7.28 15.18 -7.14
C ARG A 451 -8.57 14.38 -7.15
N TRP A 452 -8.66 13.38 -8.04
CA TRP A 452 -9.80 12.49 -8.12
C TRP A 452 -9.98 11.69 -6.82
N LEU A 453 -8.88 11.16 -6.28
CA LEU A 453 -8.87 10.45 -5.00
C LEU A 453 -9.30 11.37 -3.84
N GLN A 454 -8.81 12.62 -3.80
CA GLN A 454 -9.23 13.62 -2.80
C GLN A 454 -10.72 13.96 -2.90
N ALA A 455 -11.27 14.11 -4.10
CA ALA A 455 -12.70 14.33 -4.30
C ALA A 455 -13.52 13.13 -3.79
N SER A 456 -13.07 11.90 -4.07
CA SER A 456 -13.71 10.68 -3.56
C SER A 456 -13.65 10.57 -2.03
N TRP A 457 -12.50 10.91 -1.43
CA TRP A 457 -12.30 10.90 0.02
C TRP A 457 -13.20 11.90 0.77
N LYS A 458 -13.48 13.07 0.18
CA LYS A 458 -14.45 14.05 0.72
C LYS A 458 -15.88 13.48 0.75
N LEU A 459 -16.24 12.66 -0.24
CA LEU A 459 -17.57 12.04 -0.34
C LEU A 459 -17.77 10.83 0.57
N ALA A 460 -16.70 10.22 1.09
CA ALA A 460 -16.72 8.97 1.85
C ALA A 460 -17.80 8.90 2.95
N ARG A 461 -18.00 10.00 3.68
CA ARG A 461 -19.01 10.14 4.76
C ARG A 461 -20.45 9.97 4.26
N ALA A 462 -20.77 10.54 3.10
CA ALA A 462 -22.11 10.46 2.51
C ALA A 462 -22.48 9.02 2.07
N TRP A 463 -21.46 8.18 1.84
CA TRP A 463 -21.62 6.80 1.36
C TRP A 463 -21.30 5.76 2.42
N GLY A 464 -21.04 6.12 3.68
CA GLY A 464 -20.65 5.16 4.72
C GLY A 464 -19.33 4.42 4.43
N VAL A 465 -18.41 5.07 3.72
CA VAL A 465 -17.11 4.52 3.31
C VAL A 465 -16.00 4.99 4.25
N SER A 466 -15.07 4.09 4.58
CA SER A 466 -13.74 4.43 5.10
C SER A 466 -12.72 4.10 4.02
N ASN A 467 -12.04 5.09 3.47
CA ASN A 467 -10.92 4.85 2.57
C ASN A 467 -9.68 4.55 3.40
N LEU A 468 -8.95 3.48 3.05
CA LEU A 468 -7.71 3.06 3.70
C LEU A 468 -6.60 3.04 2.64
N ALA A 469 -5.70 4.02 2.69
CA ALA A 469 -4.51 4.05 1.83
C ALA A 469 -3.32 3.42 2.57
N VAL A 470 -2.62 2.48 1.90
CA VAL A 470 -1.37 1.89 2.37
C VAL A 470 -0.20 2.47 1.57
N LEU A 471 0.85 2.89 2.28
CA LEU A 471 2.07 3.43 1.69
C LEU A 471 3.29 2.81 2.38
N HIS A 472 4.32 2.44 1.62
CA HIS A 472 5.55 1.91 2.21
C HIS A 472 6.53 3.01 2.61
N ARG A 473 6.82 3.95 1.69
CA ARG A 473 7.70 5.10 1.95
C ARG A 473 7.07 6.37 1.38
N LEU A 474 7.40 7.52 1.97
CA LEU A 474 6.93 8.82 1.46
C LEU A 474 7.91 9.44 0.47
N SER A 475 9.18 9.03 0.49
CA SER A 475 10.14 9.38 -0.56
C SER A 475 9.73 8.92 -1.95
N ASP A 476 8.89 7.88 -2.06
CA ASP A 476 8.32 7.43 -3.34
C ASP A 476 7.32 8.47 -3.93
N LEU A 477 6.73 9.35 -3.10
CA LEU A 477 5.90 10.48 -3.56
C LEU A 477 6.74 11.68 -4.01
N SER A 478 7.84 12.00 -3.31
CA SER A 478 8.74 13.09 -3.70
C SER A 478 9.63 12.71 -4.89
N ALA A 479 9.88 11.42 -5.12
CA ALA A 479 10.53 10.95 -6.35
C ALA A 479 9.62 11.05 -7.60
N ALA A 480 8.29 11.13 -7.40
CA ALA A 480 7.31 11.15 -8.48
C ALA A 480 6.92 12.57 -8.97
N GLY A 481 7.39 13.62 -8.31
CA GLY A 481 7.19 15.00 -8.76
C GLY A 481 8.12 15.96 -8.04
N ASP A 482 8.60 16.98 -8.77
CA ASP A 482 9.58 17.96 -8.29
C ASP A 482 9.21 18.52 -6.90
N ASP A 483 10.22 18.73 -6.04
CA ASP A 483 10.05 19.23 -4.67
C ASP A 483 9.17 20.49 -4.63
N GLY A 484 8.09 20.46 -3.85
CA GLY A 484 7.12 21.57 -3.74
C GLY A 484 6.06 21.62 -4.85
N SER A 485 6.00 20.63 -5.75
CA SER A 485 5.00 20.51 -6.81
C SER A 485 3.56 20.52 -6.29
N ALA A 486 2.61 20.88 -7.17
CA ALA A 486 1.19 20.84 -6.84
C ALA A 486 0.70 19.43 -6.45
N THR A 487 1.35 18.38 -6.97
CA THR A 487 1.09 16.98 -6.64
C THR A 487 1.44 16.67 -5.19
N GLU A 488 2.62 17.08 -4.74
CA GLU A 488 3.08 16.86 -3.37
C GLU A 488 2.16 17.56 -2.35
N LYS A 489 1.73 18.80 -2.65
CA LYS A 489 0.76 19.55 -1.83
C LYS A 489 -0.61 18.85 -1.75
N LEU A 490 -1.08 18.26 -2.85
CA LEU A 490 -2.33 17.49 -2.89
C LEU A 490 -2.23 16.18 -2.09
N ALA A 491 -1.14 15.43 -2.26
CA ALA A 491 -0.87 14.22 -1.50
C ALA A 491 -0.76 14.52 0.01
N ARG A 492 -0.01 15.56 0.37
CA ARG A 492 0.08 16.07 1.75
C ARG A 492 -1.29 16.43 2.31
N GLY A 493 -2.10 17.16 1.56
CA GLY A 493 -3.48 17.49 1.94
C GLY A 493 -4.32 16.24 2.21
N LEU A 494 -4.30 15.25 1.31
CA LEU A 494 -5.05 14.00 1.49
C LEU A 494 -4.63 13.23 2.75
N LEU A 495 -3.32 13.08 2.95
CA LEU A 495 -2.76 12.37 4.10
C LEU A 495 -3.03 13.14 5.41
N ALA A 496 -3.02 14.48 5.37
CA ALA A 496 -3.36 15.38 6.47
C ALA A 496 -4.89 15.46 6.75
N ASP A 497 -5.74 15.14 5.78
CA ASP A 497 -7.20 15.07 5.94
C ASP A 497 -7.66 13.74 6.58
N ALA A 498 -6.85 12.69 6.56
CA ALA A 498 -7.17 11.39 7.19
C ALA A 498 -7.45 11.52 8.70
N GLY A 499 -8.59 11.01 9.17
CA GLY A 499 -8.93 11.09 10.60
C GLY A 499 -8.11 10.16 11.48
N THR A 500 -7.54 9.10 10.88
CA THR A 500 -6.59 8.18 11.51
C THR A 500 -5.33 8.01 10.66
N ARG A 501 -4.17 8.04 11.30
CA ARG A 501 -2.88 7.68 10.71
C ARG A 501 -2.23 6.59 11.55
N VAL A 502 -1.72 5.56 10.90
CA VAL A 502 -0.93 4.51 11.54
C VAL A 502 0.45 4.51 10.92
N VAL A 503 1.48 4.72 11.74
CA VAL A 503 2.87 4.85 11.30
C VAL A 503 3.68 3.78 12.01
N TYR A 504 4.06 2.75 11.26
CA TYR A 504 5.05 1.76 11.69
C TYR A 504 6.47 2.34 11.59
N ALA A 505 7.44 1.56 12.08
CA ALA A 505 8.83 1.96 12.14
C ALA A 505 9.33 2.62 10.84
N GLN A 506 10.01 3.75 10.98
CA GLN A 506 10.59 4.50 9.86
C GLN A 506 12.11 4.58 10.02
N PRO A 507 12.89 4.37 8.95
CA PRO A 507 14.34 4.57 9.01
C PRO A 507 14.63 6.06 9.27
N PRO A 508 15.73 6.41 9.97
CA PRO A 508 16.01 7.78 10.39
C PRO A 508 15.97 8.83 9.26
N GLY A 509 16.33 8.45 8.03
CA GLY A 509 16.27 9.33 6.85
C GLY A 509 14.85 9.68 6.37
N GLU A 510 13.84 8.82 6.62
CA GLU A 510 12.44 9.08 6.25
C GLU A 510 11.67 9.85 7.33
N VAL A 511 12.19 9.92 8.55
CA VAL A 511 11.53 10.57 9.69
C VAL A 511 11.20 12.05 9.42
N PRO A 512 12.10 12.89 8.85
CA PRO A 512 11.77 14.29 8.57
C PRO A 512 10.61 14.45 7.57
N GLY A 513 10.62 13.65 6.50
CA GLY A 513 9.54 13.64 5.50
C GLY A 513 8.22 13.14 6.11
N THR A 514 8.27 12.05 6.86
CA THR A 514 7.11 11.48 7.56
C THR A 514 6.49 12.46 8.55
N LYS A 515 7.33 13.12 9.37
CA LYS A 515 6.91 14.15 10.31
C LYS A 515 6.17 15.28 9.61
N ALA A 516 6.76 15.81 8.52
CA ALA A 516 6.20 16.95 7.78
C ALA A 516 4.92 16.58 7.00
N MET A 517 4.82 15.35 6.49
CA MET A 517 3.68 14.90 5.68
C MET A 517 2.47 14.51 6.54
N LEU A 518 2.71 13.83 7.67
CA LEU A 518 1.65 13.27 8.54
C LEU A 518 1.28 14.17 9.73
N GLY A 519 1.97 15.32 9.87
CA GLY A 519 1.72 16.29 10.93
C GLY A 519 2.11 15.76 12.32
N LEU A 520 3.28 15.14 12.42
CA LEU A 520 3.78 14.58 13.68
C LEU A 520 4.51 15.63 14.51
N THR A 521 4.41 15.52 15.84
CA THR A 521 5.23 16.32 16.76
C THR A 521 6.70 15.86 16.74
N GLY A 522 7.59 16.62 17.40
CA GLY A 522 8.99 16.18 17.60
C GLY A 522 9.08 14.80 18.27
N PRO A 523 8.51 14.63 19.48
CA PRO A 523 8.52 13.35 20.18
C PRO A 523 7.85 12.20 19.40
N GLU A 524 6.76 12.47 18.67
CA GLU A 524 6.11 11.45 17.83
C GLU A 524 7.02 10.95 16.70
N ALA A 525 7.80 11.84 16.08
CA ALA A 525 8.75 11.51 15.04
C ALA A 525 9.99 10.77 15.59
N GLU A 526 10.46 11.15 16.77
CA GLU A 526 11.60 10.53 17.47
C GLU A 526 11.31 9.07 17.90
N LEU A 527 10.04 8.72 18.12
CA LEU A 527 9.62 7.33 18.40
C LEU A 527 9.72 6.43 17.16
N LEU A 528 9.58 6.95 15.93
CA LEU A 528 9.41 6.08 14.75
C LEU A 528 10.59 5.11 14.51
N PRO A 529 11.87 5.49 14.66
CA PRO A 529 12.98 4.54 14.47
C PRO A 529 13.12 3.49 15.58
N THR A 530 12.40 3.63 16.70
CA THR A 530 12.49 2.72 17.86
C THR A 530 11.30 1.78 17.98
N LEU A 531 10.28 1.90 17.12
CA LEU A 531 9.13 1.01 17.11
C LEU A 531 9.54 -0.41 16.67
N ALA A 532 9.27 -1.40 17.53
CA ALA A 532 9.46 -2.81 17.19
C ALA A 532 8.46 -3.30 16.11
N ARG A 533 8.74 -4.43 15.46
CA ARG A 533 7.84 -5.07 14.48
C ARG A 533 6.43 -5.25 15.07
N GLY A 534 5.41 -4.82 14.34
CA GLY A 534 4.01 -4.90 14.80
C GLY A 534 3.62 -3.82 15.81
N VAL A 535 4.54 -2.99 16.28
CA VAL A 535 4.22 -1.79 17.07
C VAL A 535 4.13 -0.58 16.14
N GLY A 536 3.02 0.15 16.20
CA GLY A 536 2.79 1.35 15.40
C GLY A 536 2.41 2.56 16.24
N LEU A 537 2.76 3.75 15.77
CA LEU A 537 2.21 5.02 16.26
C LEU A 537 0.84 5.25 15.58
N TRP A 538 -0.23 5.21 16.35
CA TRP A 538 -1.59 5.50 15.93
C TRP A 538 -1.97 6.92 16.33
N LYS A 539 -2.17 7.80 15.34
CA LYS A 539 -2.73 9.14 15.53
C LYS A 539 -4.21 9.10 15.16
N VAL A 540 -5.09 9.09 16.16
CA VAL A 540 -6.56 9.00 16.02
C VAL A 540 -7.17 10.28 16.58
N ALA A 541 -7.93 11.03 15.75
CA ALA A 541 -8.55 12.29 16.17
C ALA A 541 -7.55 13.29 16.82
N GLY A 542 -6.31 13.35 16.31
CA GLY A 542 -5.24 14.18 16.84
C GLY A 542 -4.52 13.63 18.08
N ARG A 543 -5.08 12.63 18.77
CA ARG A 543 -4.46 11.94 19.90
C ARG A 543 -3.52 10.84 19.41
N SER A 544 -2.39 10.66 20.08
CA SER A 544 -1.35 9.71 19.68
C SER A 544 -1.23 8.57 20.67
N PHE A 545 -1.14 7.34 20.16
CA PHE A 545 -1.05 6.10 20.93
C PHE A 545 0.04 5.23 20.31
N VAL A 546 0.89 4.60 21.13
CA VAL A 546 1.78 3.53 20.64
C VAL A 546 1.06 2.21 20.90
N VAL A 547 0.85 1.42 19.83
CA VAL A 547 -0.05 0.26 19.84
C VAL A 547 0.70 -0.96 19.31
N ALA A 548 0.79 -1.99 20.15
CA ALA A 548 1.26 -3.32 19.77
C ALA A 548 0.13 -4.10 19.09
N HIS A 549 0.34 -4.47 17.84
CA HIS A 549 -0.54 -5.31 17.06
C HIS A 549 -0.23 -6.79 17.31
N HIS A 550 -1.16 -7.50 17.94
CA HIS A 550 -1.09 -8.95 18.13
C HIS A 550 -2.09 -9.63 17.19
N LEU A 551 -1.68 -10.78 16.65
CA LEU A 551 -2.54 -11.68 15.87
C LEU A 551 -2.89 -12.91 16.71
N GLY A 552 -4.18 -13.24 16.76
CA GLY A 552 -4.66 -14.52 17.27
C GLY A 552 -4.29 -15.67 16.34
N GLU A 553 -4.34 -16.90 16.87
CA GLU A 553 -3.94 -18.12 16.13
C GLU A 553 -4.74 -18.32 14.85
N MET A 554 -6.06 -18.07 14.88
CA MET A 554 -6.95 -18.13 13.73
C MET A 554 -6.70 -17.03 12.69
N GLU A 555 -6.11 -15.90 13.09
CA GLU A 555 -5.85 -14.77 12.19
C GLU A 555 -4.54 -14.95 11.42
N ARG A 556 -3.51 -15.51 12.07
CA ARG A 556 -2.18 -15.74 11.48
C ARG A 556 -2.22 -16.34 10.06
N PRO A 557 -2.83 -17.51 9.79
CA PRO A 557 -2.80 -18.12 8.46
C PRO A 557 -3.54 -17.33 7.36
N LEU A 558 -4.39 -16.37 7.74
CA LEU A 558 -5.13 -15.50 6.81
C LEU A 558 -4.40 -14.16 6.54
N VAL A 559 -3.61 -13.75 7.52
CA VAL A 559 -2.96 -12.44 7.60
C VAL A 559 -1.47 -12.52 7.25
N ASP A 560 -0.87 -13.70 7.34
CA ASP A 560 0.47 -13.97 6.82
C ASP A 560 0.51 -13.74 5.29
N THR A 561 1.62 -13.20 4.83
CA THR A 561 1.94 -12.94 3.43
C THR A 561 2.87 -14.00 2.86
N ASP A 562 3.57 -14.72 3.73
CA ASP A 562 4.73 -15.52 3.39
C ASP A 562 4.34 -17.00 3.16
N ALA A 563 3.03 -17.30 3.12
CA ALA A 563 2.50 -18.66 2.91
C ALA A 563 2.86 -19.30 1.55
N ARG A 564 3.36 -18.54 0.58
CA ARG A 564 3.95 -19.06 -0.67
C ARG A 564 5.46 -19.39 -0.54
N MET A 565 6.08 -19.02 0.57
CA MET A 565 7.48 -19.29 0.96
C MET A 565 7.56 -20.54 1.88
N VAL A 566 6.58 -21.43 1.80
CA VAL A 566 6.53 -22.68 2.57
C VAL A 566 6.14 -23.81 1.63
N PRO A 567 6.91 -24.92 1.58
CA PRO A 567 6.46 -26.12 0.88
C PRO A 567 5.16 -26.66 1.51
N ARG A 568 4.22 -27.10 0.67
CA ARG A 568 3.05 -27.88 1.11
C ARG A 568 3.43 -29.33 1.39
#